data_AF-A0A1A8J2C5-F1
#
_entry.id   AF-A0A1A8J2C5-F1
#
_cell.length_a   1.000
_cell.length_b   1.000
_cell.length_c   1.000
_cell.angle_alpha   90.00
_cell.angle_beta   90.00
_cell.angle_gamma   90.00
#
_symmetry.space_group_name_H-M   'P 1'
#
loop_
_entity.id
_entity.type
_entity.pdbx_description
1 polymer ?
#
loop_
_entity_poly.entity_id
_entity_poly.type
_entity_poly.pdbx_seq_one_letter_code
_entity_poly.pdbx_strand_id
1 'polypeptide(L)'
;AGVQHIAMNTSDIITAIRNLKERGMEFMTVPDTYYDQLREKLKHAKIKISEDLDVLQELRILVDYDDMGYLLQILTKPVQDRPTVFLEVIQRHNHQGFGAGNFKSLFEAIEADQHARGNLTVLTPNGDTKNM
;
A
#
# COMPACT_ATOMS: atom_id res chain seq x y z
N ALA A 1 -4.04 13.52 18.56
CA ALA A 1 -3.46 13.59 17.20
C ALA A 1 -1.99 13.18 17.27
N GLY A 2 -1.45 12.60 16.21
CA GLY A 2 -0.06 12.15 16.14
C GLY A 2 0.31 11.71 14.72
N VAL A 3 1.59 11.42 14.49
CA VAL A 3 2.07 10.89 13.21
C VAL A 3 1.58 9.47 13.03
N GLN A 4 0.97 9.16 11.88
CA GLN A 4 0.51 7.83 11.54
C GLN A 4 1.58 7.04 10.76
N HIS A 5 2.28 7.70 9.83
CA HIS A 5 3.36 7.08 9.07
C HIS A 5 4.40 8.08 8.60
N ILE A 6 5.55 7.55 8.19
CA ILE A 6 6.65 8.29 7.56
C ILE A 6 7.01 7.57 6.27
N ALA A 7 7.00 8.30 5.15
CA ALA A 7 7.38 7.79 3.84
C ALA A 7 8.87 8.00 3.56
N MET A 8 9.55 6.91 3.18
CA MET A 8 10.96 6.88 2.81
C MET A 8 11.07 6.69 1.31
N ASN A 9 11.65 7.67 0.61
CA ASN A 9 11.82 7.63 -0.83
C ASN A 9 13.04 6.79 -1.23
N THR A 10 12.92 5.99 -2.28
CA THR A 10 14.01 5.22 -2.90
C THR A 10 13.98 5.37 -4.43
N SER A 11 15.13 5.15 -5.07
CA SER A 11 15.25 5.06 -6.54
C SER A 11 15.19 3.61 -7.05
N ASP A 12 15.20 2.63 -6.15
CA ASP A 12 15.04 1.20 -6.47
C ASP A 12 14.25 0.50 -5.34
N ILE A 13 12.93 0.44 -5.54
CA ILE A 13 11.98 -0.11 -4.58
C ILE A 13 12.00 -1.63 -4.60
N ILE A 14 12.26 -2.27 -5.74
CA ILE A 14 12.33 -3.73 -5.81
C ILE A 14 13.46 -4.23 -4.92
N THR A 15 14.66 -3.68 -5.07
CA THR A 15 15.81 -4.04 -4.24
C THR A 15 15.57 -3.66 -2.77
N ALA A 16 15.00 -2.47 -2.50
CA ALA A 16 14.70 -2.05 -1.14
C ALA A 16 13.73 -3.02 -0.43
N ILE A 17 12.64 -3.41 -1.09
CA ILE A 17 11.63 -4.29 -0.49
C ILE A 17 12.14 -5.72 -0.34
N ARG A 18 12.91 -6.26 -1.30
CA ARG A 18 13.56 -7.57 -1.13
C ARG A 18 14.47 -7.58 0.10
N ASN A 19 15.35 -6.58 0.22
CA ASN A 19 16.27 -6.46 1.36
C ASN A 19 15.53 -6.28 2.70
N LEU A 20 14.44 -5.49 2.72
CA LEU A 20 13.66 -5.28 3.94
C LEU A 20 12.94 -6.57 4.37
N LYS A 21 12.33 -7.31 3.42
CA LYS A 21 11.70 -8.61 3.70
C LYS A 21 12.71 -9.63 4.21
N GLU A 22 13.89 -9.73 3.58
CA GLU A 22 14.98 -10.61 4.04
C GLU A 22 15.45 -10.29 5.47
N ARG A 23 15.36 -9.02 5.88
CA ARG A 23 15.70 -8.56 7.23
C ARG A 23 14.54 -8.71 8.23
N GLY A 24 13.42 -9.31 7.81
CA GLY A 24 12.28 -9.59 8.67
C GLY A 24 11.24 -8.47 8.75
N MET A 25 11.30 -7.45 7.88
CA MET A 25 10.24 -6.43 7.84
C MET A 25 8.96 -7.03 7.25
N GLU A 26 7.85 -6.82 7.94
CA GLU A 26 6.53 -7.23 7.49
C GLU A 26 5.78 -6.09 6.80
N PHE A 27 5.04 -6.44 5.76
CA PHE A 27 4.28 -5.48 4.94
C PHE A 27 2.81 -5.84 4.93
N MET A 28 1.97 -4.82 4.77
CA MET A 28 0.55 -5.02 4.48
C MET A 28 0.38 -5.61 3.09
N THR A 29 -0.73 -6.32 2.88
CA THR A 29 -0.99 -7.08 1.66
C THR A 29 -2.28 -6.63 1.01
N VAL A 30 -2.31 -6.62 -0.32
CA VAL A 30 -3.52 -6.47 -1.14
C VAL A 30 -3.85 -7.78 -1.88
N PRO A 31 -5.13 -8.05 -2.18
CA PRO A 31 -5.51 -9.24 -2.92
C PRO A 31 -4.93 -9.24 -4.34
N ASP A 32 -4.73 -10.43 -4.93
CA ASP A 32 -4.19 -10.56 -6.30
C ASP A 32 -5.07 -9.87 -7.35
N THR A 33 -6.38 -9.78 -7.09
CA THR A 33 -7.34 -9.07 -7.95
C THR A 33 -6.99 -7.60 -8.17
N TYR A 34 -6.23 -6.96 -7.26
CA TYR A 34 -5.69 -5.62 -7.47
C TYR A 34 -4.80 -5.57 -8.72
N TYR A 35 -3.91 -6.56 -8.88
CA TYR A 35 -2.93 -6.63 -9.95
C TYR A 35 -3.55 -6.99 -11.30
N ASP A 36 -4.62 -7.79 -11.27
CA ASP A 36 -5.45 -8.06 -12.45
C ASP A 36 -6.10 -6.77 -12.95
N GLN A 37 -6.74 -6.01 -12.05
CA GLN A 37 -7.36 -4.73 -12.38
C GLN A 37 -6.32 -3.69 -12.83
N LEU A 38 -5.15 -3.66 -12.19
CA LEU A 38 -4.05 -2.77 -12.58
C LEU A 38 -3.60 -3.05 -14.00
N ARG A 39 -3.41 -4.33 -14.38
CA ARG A 39 -3.04 -4.73 -15.75
C ARG A 39 -4.07 -4.25 -16.76
N GLU A 40 -5.36 -4.42 -16.49
CA GLU A 40 -6.41 -3.92 -17.38
C GLU A 40 -6.39 -2.40 -17.53
N LYS A 41 -6.23 -1.66 -16.42
CA LYS A 41 -6.17 -0.19 -16.46
C LYS A 41 -4.94 0.33 -17.22
N LEU A 42 -3.79 -0.32 -17.07
CA LEU A 42 -2.54 0.04 -17.76
C LEU A 42 -2.60 -0.15 -19.27
N LYS A 43 -3.46 -1.04 -19.80
CA LYS A 43 -3.69 -1.17 -21.25
C LYS A 43 -4.18 0.12 -21.89
N HIS A 44 -4.82 0.99 -21.11
CA HIS A 44 -5.39 2.26 -21.56
C HIS A 44 -4.61 3.48 -21.03
N ALA A 45 -3.54 3.27 -20.27
CA ALA A 45 -2.74 4.34 -19.70
C ALA A 45 -1.78 4.94 -20.75
N LYS A 46 -1.50 6.24 -20.64
CA LYS A 46 -0.51 6.93 -21.49
C LYS A 46 0.93 6.72 -21.03
N ILE A 47 1.10 6.21 -19.81
CA ILE A 47 2.38 5.92 -19.19
C ILE A 47 2.70 4.44 -19.28
N LYS A 48 3.99 4.12 -19.16
CA LYS A 48 4.47 2.74 -19.08
C LYS A 48 5.24 2.56 -17.78
N ILE A 49 4.83 1.57 -16.99
CA ILE A 49 5.57 1.13 -15.81
C ILE A 49 6.86 0.44 -16.28
N SER A 50 8.00 0.82 -15.73
CA SER A 50 9.30 0.29 -16.14
C SER A 50 9.61 -1.05 -15.47
N GLU A 51 9.15 -1.21 -14.24
CA GLU A 51 9.27 -2.39 -13.41
C GLU A 51 8.35 -3.53 -13.90
N ASP A 52 8.79 -4.77 -13.68
CA ASP A 52 8.00 -5.95 -13.99
C ASP A 52 6.80 -6.05 -13.05
N LEU A 53 5.59 -6.03 -13.62
CA LEU A 53 4.34 -6.10 -12.85
C LEU A 53 4.18 -7.41 -12.06
N ASP A 54 4.81 -8.50 -12.50
CA ASP A 54 4.79 -9.78 -11.77
C ASP A 54 5.69 -9.69 -10.53
N VAL A 55 6.83 -9.00 -10.64
CA VAL A 55 7.70 -8.70 -9.49
C VAL A 55 7.02 -7.75 -8.50
N LEU A 56 6.33 -6.71 -9.00
CA LEU A 56 5.57 -5.81 -8.14
C LEU A 56 4.46 -6.57 -7.38
N GLN A 57 3.81 -7.53 -8.04
CA GLN A 57 2.80 -8.40 -7.43
C GLN A 57 3.40 -9.33 -6.37
N GLU A 58 4.50 -10.01 -6.68
CA GLU A 58 5.25 -10.86 -5.74
C GLU A 58 5.58 -10.08 -4.45
N LEU A 59 6.05 -8.84 -4.62
CA LEU A 59 6.49 -8.00 -3.51
C LEU A 59 5.36 -7.24 -2.82
N ARG A 60 4.14 -7.29 -3.35
CA ARG A 60 2.95 -6.55 -2.87
C ARG A 60 3.10 -5.03 -2.97
N ILE A 61 3.83 -4.55 -3.97
CA ILE A 61 4.01 -3.11 -4.26
C ILE A 61 2.80 -2.59 -5.04
N LEU A 62 2.26 -1.46 -4.61
CA LEU A 62 1.13 -0.77 -5.23
C LEU A 62 1.63 0.26 -6.25
N VAL A 63 0.82 0.50 -7.28
CA VAL A 63 1.10 1.43 -8.37
C VAL A 63 -0.04 2.43 -8.48
N ASP A 64 0.28 3.71 -8.39
CA ASP A 64 -0.63 4.79 -8.81
C ASP A 64 0.02 5.59 -9.93
N TYR A 65 -0.79 6.19 -10.79
CA TYR A 65 -0.28 6.90 -11.95
C TYR A 65 -1.23 8.00 -12.43
N ASP A 66 -0.64 8.96 -13.14
CA ASP A 66 -1.34 10.01 -13.86
C ASP A 66 -0.86 10.07 -15.32
N ASP A 67 -1.19 11.15 -16.02
CA ASP A 67 -0.79 11.34 -17.42
C ASP A 67 0.72 11.65 -17.58
N MET A 68 1.42 12.00 -16.50
CA MET A 68 2.81 12.47 -16.51
C MET A 68 3.80 11.42 -16.00
N GLY A 69 3.35 10.52 -15.12
CA GLY A 69 4.21 9.56 -14.46
C GLY A 69 3.46 8.58 -13.56
N TYR A 70 4.21 7.86 -12.73
CA TYR A 70 3.68 6.92 -11.78
C TYR A 70 4.48 6.91 -10.48
N LEU A 71 3.88 6.37 -9.43
CA LEU A 71 4.52 6.09 -8.16
C LEU A 71 4.33 4.63 -7.80
N LEU A 72 5.33 4.10 -7.10
CA LEU A 72 5.32 2.79 -6.48
C LEU A 72 5.35 2.99 -4.99
N GLN A 73 4.49 2.29 -4.25
CA GLN A 73 4.42 2.41 -2.80
C GLN A 73 4.12 1.08 -2.12
N ILE A 74 4.54 0.93 -0.88
CA ILE A 74 4.18 -0.19 -0.02
C ILE A 74 4.27 0.23 1.45
N LEU A 75 3.36 -0.28 2.26
CA LEU A 75 3.29 0.02 3.69
C LEU A 75 3.76 -1.17 4.53
N THR A 76 4.53 -0.89 5.57
CA THR A 76 4.84 -1.90 6.58
C THR A 76 3.60 -2.20 7.43
N LYS A 77 3.62 -3.33 8.14
CA LYS A 77 2.78 -3.48 9.35
C LYS A 77 3.22 -2.44 10.41
N PRO A 78 2.42 -2.19 11.46
CA PRO A 78 2.86 -1.35 12.57
C PRO A 78 4.23 -1.78 13.12
N VAL A 79 5.12 -0.82 13.38
CA VAL A 79 6.51 -1.09 13.84
C VAL A 79 6.61 -1.35 15.35
N GLN A 80 5.46 -1.41 16.02
CA GLN A 80 5.33 -1.65 17.45
C GLN A 80 4.02 -2.40 17.71
N ASP A 81 3.87 -2.99 18.88
CA ASP A 81 2.68 -3.79 19.24
C ASP A 81 1.37 -3.01 19.14
N ARG A 82 1.42 -1.69 19.39
CA ARG A 82 0.26 -0.82 19.22
C ARG A 82 0.06 -0.48 17.75
N PRO A 83 -1.15 -0.61 17.19
CA PRO A 83 -1.42 -0.34 15.79
C PRO A 83 -1.52 1.18 15.52
N THR A 84 -0.38 1.87 15.61
CA THR A 84 -0.33 3.34 15.48
C THR A 84 0.60 3.81 14.39
N VAL A 85 1.91 3.51 14.48
CA VAL A 85 2.91 4.01 13.54
C VAL A 85 3.34 2.88 12.62
N PHE A 86 3.29 3.14 11.31
CA PHE A 86 3.88 2.29 10.28
C PHE A 86 4.78 3.12 9.37
N LEU A 87 5.54 2.46 8.51
CA LEU A 87 6.43 3.11 7.55
C LEU A 87 5.92 2.88 6.14
N GLU A 88 6.21 3.81 5.26
CA GLU A 88 5.97 3.68 3.82
C GLU A 88 7.31 3.69 3.09
N VAL A 89 7.47 2.84 2.09
CA VAL A 89 8.54 2.96 1.09
C VAL A 89 7.89 3.41 -0.20
N ILE A 90 8.40 4.50 -0.78
CA ILE A 90 7.87 5.11 -2.00
C ILE A 90 8.97 5.28 -3.03
N GLN A 91 8.65 5.10 -4.30
CA GLN A 91 9.49 5.47 -5.44
C GLN A 91 8.66 6.25 -6.45
N ARG A 92 9.24 7.32 -7.00
CA ARG A 92 8.53 8.24 -7.89
C ARG A 92 9.19 8.27 -9.27
N HIS A 93 8.36 8.11 -10.29
CA HIS A 93 8.73 8.30 -11.69
C HIS A 93 7.89 9.44 -12.25
N ASN A 94 8.41 10.66 -12.18
CA ASN A 94 7.74 11.88 -12.66
C ASN A 94 6.32 12.11 -12.09
N HIS A 95 6.06 11.63 -10.87
CA HIS A 95 4.76 11.76 -10.20
C HIS A 95 4.93 12.39 -8.81
N GLN A 96 4.34 13.57 -8.61
CA GLN A 96 4.47 14.35 -7.37
C GLN A 96 3.23 14.23 -6.45
N GLY A 97 2.20 13.50 -6.87
CA GLY A 97 1.00 13.26 -6.06
C GLY A 97 1.20 12.27 -4.91
N PHE A 98 0.12 11.97 -4.20
CA PHE A 98 0.12 11.18 -2.96
C PHE A 98 -0.35 9.73 -3.13
N GLY A 99 -0.52 9.25 -4.36
CA GLY A 99 -1.06 7.90 -4.57
C GLY A 99 -2.57 7.85 -4.38
N ALA A 100 -3.30 8.86 -4.83
CA ALA A 100 -4.72 8.98 -4.56
C ALA A 100 -5.53 7.78 -5.09
N GLY A 101 -5.11 7.21 -6.22
CA GLY A 101 -5.72 6.01 -6.78
C GLY A 101 -5.49 4.74 -5.95
N ASN A 102 -4.43 4.72 -5.15
CA ASN A 102 -4.13 3.61 -4.23
C ASN A 102 -4.89 3.69 -2.91
N PHE A 103 -5.50 4.82 -2.54
CA PHE A 103 -6.15 4.98 -1.23
C PHE A 103 -7.15 3.89 -0.92
N LYS A 104 -7.97 3.49 -1.89
CA LYS A 104 -8.96 2.43 -1.66
C LYS A 104 -8.29 1.11 -1.28
N SER A 105 -7.30 0.66 -2.06
CA SER A 105 -6.58 -0.58 -1.80
C SER A 105 -5.73 -0.51 -0.53
N LEU A 106 -5.22 0.68 -0.20
CA LEU A 106 -4.53 0.97 1.05
C LEU A 106 -5.45 0.83 2.26
N PHE A 107 -6.66 1.43 2.19
CA PHE A 107 -7.67 1.33 3.22
C PHE A 107 -8.17 -0.10 3.39
N GLU A 108 -8.44 -0.81 2.29
CA GLU A 108 -8.82 -2.22 2.32
C GLU A 108 -7.75 -3.09 2.99
N ALA A 109 -6.46 -2.83 2.74
CA ALA A 109 -5.36 -3.52 3.40
C ALA A 109 -5.29 -3.21 4.92
N ILE A 110 -5.49 -1.94 5.30
CA ILE A 110 -5.54 -1.51 6.70
C ILE A 110 -6.75 -2.12 7.42
N GLU A 111 -7.92 -2.14 6.79
CA GLU A 111 -9.15 -2.73 7.34
C GLU A 111 -8.99 -4.24 7.51
N ALA A 112 -8.38 -4.93 6.54
CA ALA A 112 -8.08 -6.37 6.67
C ALA A 112 -7.16 -6.66 7.87
N ASP A 113 -6.15 -5.81 8.09
CA ASP A 113 -5.23 -5.90 9.22
C ASP A 113 -5.91 -5.51 10.56
N GLN A 114 -6.83 -4.55 10.57
CA GLN A 114 -7.68 -4.25 11.73
C GLN A 114 -8.63 -5.40 12.08
N HIS A 115 -9.26 -5.99 11.06
CA HIS A 115 -10.13 -7.14 11.23
C HIS A 115 -9.36 -8.35 11.78
N ALA A 116 -8.15 -8.61 11.28
CA ALA A 116 -7.28 -9.67 11.79
C ALA A 116 -6.88 -9.47 13.26
N ARG A 117 -6.81 -8.23 13.75
CA ARG A 117 -6.59 -7.89 15.17
C ARG A 117 -7.86 -7.87 16.01
N GLY A 118 -9.04 -8.05 15.41
CA GLY A 118 -10.32 -7.99 16.10
C GLY A 118 -10.72 -6.59 16.56
N ASN A 119 -10.19 -5.54 15.93
CA ASN A 119 -10.51 -4.14 16.28
C ASN A 119 -11.26 -3.37 15.18
N LEU A 120 -11.74 -4.08 14.15
CA LEU A 120 -12.70 -3.52 13.19
C LEU A 120 -14.13 -3.60 13.76
N THR A 121 -14.63 -2.47 14.26
CA THR A 121 -15.97 -2.37 14.85
C THR A 121 -16.90 -1.47 14.05
N VAL A 122 -18.16 -1.87 13.90
CA VAL A 122 -19.24 -1.03 13.38
C VAL A 122 -19.78 -0.14 14.48
N LEU A 123 -19.87 1.17 14.22
CA LEU A 123 -20.66 2.09 15.03
C LEU A 123 -22.13 1.89 14.70
N THR A 124 -22.90 1.46 15.69
CA THR A 124 -24.36 1.41 15.57
C THR A 124 -24.92 2.84 15.58
N PRO A 125 -26.15 3.06 15.09
CA PRO A 125 -26.83 4.35 15.17
C PRO A 125 -26.94 4.91 16.59
N ASN A 126 -26.82 4.05 17.60
CA ASN A 126 -26.90 4.40 19.02
C ASN A 126 -25.53 4.71 19.64
N GLY A 127 -24.44 4.63 18.86
CA GLY A 127 -23.07 4.90 19.34
C GLY A 127 -22.36 3.68 19.94
N ASP A 128 -23.01 2.52 20.02
CA ASP A 128 -22.37 1.29 20.47
C ASP A 128 -21.47 0.70 19.39
N THR A 129 -20.34 0.11 19.79
CA THR A 129 -19.43 -0.60 18.89
C THR A 129 -19.71 -2.10 18.92
N LYS A 130 -19.83 -2.71 17.74
CA LYS A 130 -19.90 -4.17 17.57
C LYS A 130 -18.81 -4.63 16.61
N ASN A 131 -18.11 -5.72 16.94
CA ASN A 131 -17.20 -6.35 15.98
C ASN A 131 -17.97 -6.80 14.74
N MET A 132 -17.36 -6.62 13.57
CA MET A 132 -17.81 -7.28 12.34
C MET A 132 -17.52 -8.77 12.37
#